data_AF-A0A016THN4-F1
#
_entry.id   AF-A0A016THN4-F1
#
_cell.length_a   1.000
_cell.length_b   1.000
_cell.length_c   1.000
_cell.angle_alpha   90.00
_cell.angle_beta   90.00
_cell.angle_gamma   90.00
#
_symmetry.space_group_name_H-M   'P 1'
#
loop_
_entity.id
_entity.type
_entity.pdbx_description
1 polymer ?
#
loop_
_entity_poly.entity_id
_entity_poly.type
_entity_poly.pdbx_seq_one_letter_code
_entity_poly.pdbx_strand_id
1 'polypeptide(L)'
;MRVFLAIIVILTSQQGVSHTNDFESFPSKNRHIIIVNASECRMAANFRAAFDDFHNDLRQNVSRGVQYNSKSFQKRLMYGLIYDCYLEKIAANETTNPGSAGSYGVVNFTMSV
;
A
#
# COMPACT_ATOMS: atom_id res chain seq x y z
N MET A 1 -38.21 0.92 -40.85
CA MET A 1 -38.10 0.46 -39.44
C MET A 1 -37.54 -0.95 -39.43
N ARG A 2 -36.29 -1.14 -38.96
CA ARG A 2 -35.68 -2.40 -38.43
C ARG A 2 -34.14 -2.46 -38.53
N VAL A 3 -33.47 -1.49 -39.13
CA VAL A 3 -31.99 -1.51 -39.26
C VAL A 3 -31.26 -0.54 -38.32
N PHE A 4 -31.96 0.45 -37.74
CA PHE A 4 -31.31 1.48 -36.90
C PHE A 4 -31.25 1.16 -35.39
N LEU A 5 -31.86 0.05 -34.94
CA LEU A 5 -31.89 -0.31 -33.51
C LEU A 5 -30.73 -1.22 -33.08
N ALA A 6 -29.97 -1.80 -34.02
CA ALA A 6 -28.88 -2.72 -33.68
C ALA A 6 -27.56 -2.02 -33.32
N ILE A 7 -27.38 -0.76 -33.73
CA ILE A 7 -26.10 -0.05 -33.55
C ILE A 7 -26.01 0.62 -32.16
N ILE A 8 -27.15 0.98 -31.55
CA ILE A 8 -27.16 1.66 -30.24
C ILE A 8 -26.86 0.69 -29.08
N VAL A 9 -27.04 -0.63 -29.28
CA VAL A 9 -26.78 -1.63 -28.24
C VAL A 9 -25.29 -2.02 -28.16
N ILE A 10 -24.47 -1.68 -29.16
CA ILE A 10 -23.04 -2.07 -29.20
C ILE A 10 -22.14 -1.02 -28.52
N LEU A 11 -22.64 0.20 -28.25
CA LEU A 11 -21.84 1.28 -27.65
C LEU A 11 -21.92 1.35 -26.11
N THR A 12 -22.69 0.49 -25.44
CA THR A 12 -22.81 0.52 -23.97
C THR A 12 -21.93 -0.49 -23.25
N SER A 13 -21.11 -1.27 -23.95
CA SER A 13 -20.34 -2.39 -23.37
C SER A 13 -18.88 -2.09 -23.06
N GLN A 14 -18.45 -0.83 -22.96
CA GLN A 14 -17.16 -0.46 -22.36
C GLN A 14 -17.35 0.94 -21.78
N GLN A 15 -17.63 1.10 -20.49
CA GLN A 15 -16.63 1.46 -19.50
C GLN A 15 -17.25 1.33 -18.10
N GLY A 16 -17.40 0.10 -17.65
CA GLY A 16 -17.33 -0.16 -16.21
C GLY A 16 -15.87 -0.01 -15.79
N VAL A 17 -15.37 1.23 -15.74
CA VAL A 17 -14.14 1.51 -14.99
C VAL A 17 -14.52 1.28 -13.54
N SER A 18 -14.37 0.04 -13.09
CA SER A 18 -14.29 -0.27 -11.69
C SER A 18 -12.99 0.38 -11.22
N HIS A 19 -13.07 1.65 -10.84
CA HIS A 19 -12.19 2.15 -9.79
C HIS A 19 -12.57 1.33 -8.57
N THR A 20 -11.94 0.17 -8.44
CA THR A 20 -11.87 -0.49 -7.15
C THR A 20 -11.35 0.57 -6.21
N ASN A 21 -12.15 0.93 -5.21
CA ASN A 21 -11.65 1.72 -4.12
C ASN A 21 -10.58 0.83 -3.48
N ASP A 22 -9.32 0.99 -3.91
CA ASP A 22 -8.18 0.16 -3.47
C ASP A 22 -7.99 0.19 -1.94
N PHE A 23 -8.73 1.09 -1.26
CA PHE A 23 -8.83 1.19 0.19
C PHE A 23 -9.70 0.10 0.85
N GLU A 24 -10.73 -0.42 0.19
CA GLU A 24 -11.59 -1.51 0.71
C GLU A 24 -10.89 -2.88 0.70
N SER A 25 -9.71 -2.97 0.07
CA SER A 25 -8.89 -4.19 -0.01
C SER A 25 -7.90 -4.35 1.16
N PHE A 26 -7.86 -3.44 2.12
CA PHE A 26 -6.98 -3.54 3.29
C PHE A 26 -7.79 -3.95 4.53
N PRO A 27 -7.57 -5.15 5.09
CA PRO A 27 -6.26 -5.73 5.39
C PRO A 27 -5.98 -7.09 4.73
N SER A 28 -4.70 -7.42 4.57
CA SER A 28 -4.26 -8.77 4.24
C SER A 28 -4.66 -9.70 5.38
N LYS A 29 -5.68 -10.54 5.16
CA LYS A 29 -6.30 -11.40 6.20
C LYS A 29 -5.31 -12.28 6.99
N ASN A 30 -4.06 -12.42 6.51
CA ASN A 30 -3.07 -13.32 7.08
C ASN A 30 -1.73 -12.64 7.45
N ARG A 31 -1.58 -11.32 7.33
CA ARG A 31 -0.35 -10.64 7.75
C ARG A 31 -0.45 -10.14 9.18
N HIS A 32 0.61 -10.39 9.95
CA HIS A 32 0.79 -9.86 11.29
C HIS A 32 1.69 -8.61 11.22
N ILE A 33 1.15 -7.46 11.61
CA ILE A 33 1.90 -6.21 11.73
C ILE A 33 2.97 -6.36 12.81
N ILE A 34 4.22 -6.00 12.48
CA ILE A 34 5.32 -5.94 13.45
C ILE A 34 5.41 -4.50 13.96
N ILE A 35 5.19 -4.30 15.26
CA ILE A 35 5.18 -2.99 15.90
C ILE A 35 6.36 -2.87 16.87
N VAL A 36 7.10 -1.77 16.80
CA VAL A 36 8.12 -1.38 17.78
C VAL A 36 7.75 -0.05 18.45
N ASN A 37 8.31 0.19 19.64
CA ASN A 37 7.98 1.36 20.48
C ASN A 37 6.47 1.48 20.78
N ALA A 38 5.78 0.33 20.96
CA ALA A 38 4.32 0.23 21.04
C ALA A 38 3.64 1.19 22.03
N SER A 39 4.31 1.62 23.10
CA SER A 39 3.80 2.59 24.07
C SER A 39 3.64 4.01 23.52
N GLU A 40 4.31 4.34 22.41
CA GLU A 40 4.26 5.69 21.80
C GLU A 40 3.12 5.85 20.79
N CYS A 41 2.49 4.74 20.40
CA CYS A 41 1.47 4.69 19.36
C CYS A 41 0.19 5.42 19.80
N ARG A 42 -0.28 6.37 18.99
CA ARG A 42 -1.48 7.21 19.25
C ARG A 42 -2.58 6.99 18.23
N MET A 43 -2.24 6.51 17.03
CA MET A 43 -3.18 6.18 15.98
C MET A 43 -4.06 4.98 16.40
N ALA A 44 -5.27 4.89 15.86
CA ALA A 44 -6.09 3.69 16.06
C ALA A 44 -5.47 2.48 15.33
N ALA A 45 -5.59 1.29 15.94
CA ALA A 45 -4.92 0.08 15.46
C ALA A 45 -5.30 -0.32 14.03
N ASN A 46 -6.56 -0.07 13.62
CA ASN A 46 -7.04 -0.36 12.27
C ASN A 46 -6.32 0.48 11.21
N PHE A 47 -6.02 1.75 11.47
CA PHE A 47 -5.27 2.58 10.54
C PHE A 47 -3.80 2.17 10.46
N ARG A 48 -3.19 1.79 11.59
CA ARG A 48 -1.84 1.21 11.57
C ARG A 48 -1.76 -0.03 10.68
N ALA A 49 -2.72 -0.94 10.84
CA ALA A 49 -2.81 -2.15 10.03
C ALA A 49 -2.98 -1.80 8.54
N ALA A 50 -3.84 -0.84 8.19
CA ALA A 50 -4.01 -0.41 6.80
C ALA A 50 -2.71 0.15 6.19
N PHE A 51 -1.98 0.99 6.93
CA PHE A 51 -0.70 1.52 6.45
C PHE A 51 0.38 0.45 6.30
N ASP A 52 0.51 -0.44 7.29
CA ASP A 52 1.44 -1.56 7.22
C ASP A 52 1.12 -2.44 6.02
N ASP A 53 -0.16 -2.79 5.86
CA ASP A 53 -0.54 -3.74 4.83
C ASP A 53 -0.31 -3.20 3.43
N PHE A 54 -0.69 -1.95 3.19
CA PHE A 54 -0.46 -1.28 1.91
C PHE A 54 1.01 -1.33 1.50
N HIS A 55 1.90 -0.92 2.40
CA HIS A 55 3.32 -0.86 2.08
C HIS A 55 3.92 -2.25 1.94
N ASN A 56 3.61 -3.16 2.85
CA ASN A 56 4.25 -4.47 2.91
C ASN A 56 3.71 -5.43 1.84
N ASP A 57 2.44 -5.32 1.41
CA ASP A 57 1.92 -6.09 0.27
C ASP A 57 2.57 -5.65 -1.02
N LEU A 58 2.69 -4.34 -1.24
CA LEU A 58 3.38 -3.83 -2.41
C LEU A 58 4.85 -4.29 -2.42
N ARG A 59 5.55 -4.19 -1.28
CA ARG A 59 6.94 -4.66 -1.15
C ARG A 59 7.09 -6.16 -1.41
N GLN A 60 6.15 -6.97 -0.93
CA GLN A 60 6.14 -8.41 -1.18
C GLN A 60 5.85 -8.74 -2.67
N ASN A 61 4.95 -8.01 -3.31
CA ASN A 61 4.66 -8.20 -4.74
C ASN A 61 5.86 -7.80 -5.62
N VAL A 62 6.49 -6.67 -5.29
CA VAL A 62 7.72 -6.21 -5.97
C VAL A 62 8.86 -7.22 -5.79
N SER A 63 9.03 -7.79 -4.59
CA SER A 63 10.10 -8.79 -4.36
C SER A 63 9.92 -10.04 -5.20
N ARG A 64 8.67 -10.45 -5.42
CA ARG A 64 8.26 -11.57 -6.28
C ARG A 64 8.24 -11.24 -7.77
N GLY A 65 8.48 -9.98 -8.15
CA GLY A 65 8.42 -9.52 -9.54
C GLY A 65 7.00 -9.53 -10.13
N VAL A 66 5.97 -9.45 -9.27
CA VAL A 66 4.57 -9.34 -9.69
C VAL A 66 4.36 -7.96 -10.31
N GLN A 67 3.64 -7.91 -11.43
CA GLN A 67 3.29 -6.64 -12.09
C GLN A 67 2.33 -5.83 -11.21
N TYR A 68 2.57 -4.53 -11.10
CA TYR A 68 1.71 -3.61 -10.34
C TYR A 68 1.54 -2.31 -11.12
N ASN A 69 0.29 -1.85 -11.30
CA ASN A 69 -0.07 -0.68 -12.12
C ASN A 69 0.62 -0.66 -13.49
N SER A 70 0.50 -1.77 -14.24
CA SER A 70 1.14 -2.00 -15.54
C SER A 70 2.67 -1.96 -15.54
N LYS A 71 3.32 -1.75 -14.40
CA LYS A 71 4.76 -1.74 -14.24
C LYS A 71 5.26 -3.12 -13.83
N SER A 72 6.20 -3.65 -14.61
CA SER A 72 6.89 -4.89 -14.27
C SER A 72 8.06 -4.59 -13.35
N PHE A 73 8.29 -5.49 -12.39
CA PHE A 73 9.40 -5.39 -11.45
C PHE A 73 10.32 -6.59 -11.63
N GLN A 74 11.64 -6.35 -11.64
CA GLN A 74 12.60 -7.43 -11.52
C GLN A 74 12.53 -8.02 -10.11
N LYS A 75 12.54 -9.35 -10.02
CA LYS A 75 12.67 -10.06 -8.74
C LYS A 75 13.95 -9.60 -8.04
N ARG A 76 13.82 -9.21 -6.78
CA ARG A 76 14.93 -8.67 -5.98
C ARG A 76 14.66 -8.82 -4.50
N LEU A 77 15.73 -8.79 -3.71
CA LEU A 77 15.65 -8.65 -2.27
C LEU A 77 14.91 -7.35 -1.93
N MET A 78 13.93 -7.45 -1.02
CA MET A 78 13.15 -6.30 -0.55
C MET A 78 12.87 -6.46 0.94
N TYR A 79 13.12 -5.38 1.67
CA TYR A 79 12.84 -5.26 3.10
C TYR A 79 11.37 -4.92 3.33
N GLY A 80 10.74 -5.59 4.30
CA GLY A 80 9.49 -5.12 4.89
C GLY A 80 9.73 -3.88 5.75
N LEU A 81 8.70 -3.07 5.92
CA LEU A 81 8.69 -1.97 6.88
C LEU A 81 8.17 -2.48 8.21
N ILE A 82 8.85 -2.13 9.29
CA ILE A 82 8.36 -2.31 10.65
C ILE A 82 7.57 -1.05 10.99
N TYR A 83 6.42 -1.22 11.63
CA TYR A 83 5.65 -0.09 12.12
C TYR A 83 6.27 0.44 13.42
N ASP A 84 6.95 1.58 13.35
CA ASP A 84 7.59 2.22 14.50
C ASP A 84 6.73 3.37 15.03
N CYS A 85 6.21 3.23 16.25
CA CYS A 85 5.38 4.25 16.88
C CYS A 85 6.15 5.55 17.20
N TYR A 86 7.47 5.51 17.34
CA TYR A 86 8.28 6.73 17.46
C TYR A 86 8.23 7.52 16.14
N LEU A 87 8.32 6.84 15.00
CA LEU A 87 8.16 7.45 13.68
C LEU A 87 6.71 7.89 13.42
N GLU A 88 5.72 7.17 13.95
CA GLU A 88 4.31 7.61 13.94
C GLU A 88 4.15 8.98 14.60
N LYS A 89 4.76 9.18 15.77
CA LYS A 89 4.74 10.46 16.49
C LYS A 89 5.42 11.58 15.69
N ILE A 90 6.55 11.29 15.05
CA ILE A 90 7.23 12.24 14.18
C ILE A 90 6.35 12.61 12.98
N ALA A 91 5.74 11.62 12.34
CA ALA A 91 4.82 11.84 11.23
C ALA A 91 3.62 12.69 11.66
N ALA A 92 3.08 12.48 12.86
CA ALA A 92 2.03 13.33 13.42
C ALA A 92 2.50 14.78 13.62
N ASN A 93 3.71 14.99 14.17
CA ASN A 93 4.27 16.34 14.31
C ASN A 93 4.46 17.03 12.95
N GLU A 94 4.90 16.29 11.95
CA GLU A 94 5.08 16.79 10.58
C GLU A 94 3.76 17.25 9.94
N THR A 95 2.61 16.66 10.30
CA THR A 95 1.30 17.17 9.83
C THR A 95 0.97 18.55 10.36
N THR A 96 1.50 18.91 11.53
CA THR A 96 1.27 20.21 12.18
C THR A 96 2.34 21.23 11.81
N ASN A 97 3.58 20.80 11.64
CA ASN A 97 4.71 21.66 11.27
C ASN A 97 5.56 21.00 10.16
N PRO A 98 5.16 21.16 8.89
CA PRO A 98 5.86 20.57 7.76
C PRO A 98 7.32 21.04 7.64
N GLY A 99 8.19 20.16 7.15
CA GLY A 99 9.63 20.38 6.98
C GLY A 99 10.47 20.06 8.21
N SER A 100 9.86 19.58 9.30
CA SER A 100 10.58 19.14 10.51
C SER A 100 11.09 17.70 10.41
N ALA A 101 10.53 16.95 9.45
CA ALA A 101 10.85 15.60 9.11
C ALA A 101 12.21 15.45 8.40
N GLY A 102 13.23 14.87 9.04
CA GLY A 102 14.54 14.60 8.44
C GLY A 102 15.17 13.26 8.87
N SER A 103 15.72 12.51 7.90
CA SER A 103 16.47 11.24 8.06
C SER A 103 15.78 10.14 8.90
N TYR A 104 14.72 9.52 8.38
CA TYR A 104 14.01 8.42 9.07
C TYR A 104 14.35 7.03 8.55
N GLY A 105 14.39 6.08 9.49
CA GLY A 105 15.16 4.83 9.45
C GLY A 105 14.89 3.90 8.27
N VAL A 106 15.97 3.47 7.62
CA VAL A 106 15.99 2.37 6.66
C VAL A 106 16.71 1.20 7.33
N VAL A 107 16.05 0.04 7.46
CA VAL A 107 16.70 -1.19 7.98
C VAL A 107 17.18 -2.06 6.82
N ASN A 108 18.40 -2.56 6.91
CA ASN A 108 19.05 -3.42 5.91
C ASN A 108 19.11 -4.86 6.46
N PHE A 109 18.51 -5.87 5.81
CA PHE A 109 18.78 -7.31 6.09
C PHE A 109 19.86 -7.82 5.14
N THR A 110 21.02 -8.17 5.66
CA THR A 110 22.03 -8.89 4.88
C THR A 110 21.50 -10.26 4.45
N MET A 111 21.49 -10.55 3.15
CA MET A 111 21.35 -11.93 2.69
C MET A 111 22.67 -12.66 2.96
N SER A 112 22.62 -13.66 3.83
CA SER A 112 23.66 -14.69 3.90
C SER A 112 23.60 -15.51 2.61
N VAL A 113 24.73 -15.60 1.90
CA VAL A 113 24.92 -16.47 0.73
C VAL A 113 25.13 -17.90 1.21
#